data_AF-A0AAU5FL08-F1
#
_entry.id   AF-A0AAU5FL08-F1
#
_cell.length_a   1.000
_cell.length_b   1.000
_cell.length_c   1.000
_cell.angle_alpha   90.00
_cell.angle_beta   90.00
_cell.angle_gamma   90.00
#
_symmetry.space_group_name_H-M   'P 1'
#
loop_
_entity.id
_entity.type
_entity.pdbx_description
1 polymer ?
#
loop_
_entity_poly.entity_id
_entity_poly.type
_entity_poly.pdbx_seq_one_letter_code
_entity_poly.pdbx_strand_id
1 'polypeptide(L)'
;MHIPAYARDTIRAALPSIPTSRHVGGLNCCLCDELFGEDLAAIPLGPTPTSGLFGCRPCLTRLVARARRARDAALTQDAERARAESEAWLPVRERHLARLDGVRQAAEAVAGLAEDGDTEVLRVAWLLVSLESAYTWVPDAPEPPHSVDSDDSDLRDETFRLSLAMIAAREAVAERLAYHLINEAQPEEPEMCGEFECPEGCSGRHDSSHIDCGPDGIFDDLTTHGVVVERPDLTPTPGRRHSPITTVTEGGVEAEAESSDTGEEPAQSVTREQFVTVLKHVGIDTEDTEVLVSAAAVGLVSDAWRDSPLDAIHAAAGGPSDGEIFAQSVDLYRRARTSLIAAREDGPEALLAFQAVASDIHLRWAGGSRFTLGSSGEPTEEFVQHVDDRVWYTSELMREHGWQHALLYRATSAVFKASTHFGMPGWPTVVAAAMERLTALDRSSAPEALGDLAEVEAALLEAPDRLGAHALDWLSGQIPFG
;
A
#
# COMPACT_ATOMS: atom_id res chain seq x y z
N MET A 1 -2.61 9.28 -50.45
CA MET A 1 -1.37 8.79 -49.77
C MET A 1 -1.53 9.08 -48.29
N HIS A 2 -1.37 8.08 -47.42
CA HIS A 2 -1.38 8.31 -45.97
C HIS A 2 -0.04 8.95 -45.55
N ILE A 3 -0.08 10.04 -44.78
CA ILE A 3 1.11 10.71 -44.24
C ILE A 3 1.23 10.31 -42.76
N PRO A 4 2.24 9.52 -42.38
CA PRO A 4 2.45 9.12 -40.99
C PRO A 4 2.67 10.33 -40.09
N ALA A 5 2.23 10.24 -38.83
CA ALA A 5 2.33 11.33 -37.86
C ALA A 5 3.78 11.85 -37.70
N TYR A 6 4.76 10.94 -37.59
CA TYR A 6 6.19 11.28 -37.44
C TYR A 6 6.77 12.09 -38.62
N ALA A 7 6.13 12.08 -39.78
CA ALA A 7 6.62 12.79 -40.97
C ALA A 7 6.08 14.23 -41.08
N ARG A 8 5.06 14.59 -40.28
CA ARG A 8 4.34 15.87 -40.42
C ARG A 8 5.25 17.07 -40.22
N ASP A 9 6.12 17.06 -39.22
CA ASP A 9 6.99 18.21 -38.93
C ASP A 9 8.11 18.35 -39.96
N THR A 10 8.67 17.23 -40.43
CA THR A 10 9.63 17.24 -41.56
C THR A 10 8.98 17.80 -42.83
N ILE A 11 7.72 17.46 -43.09
CA ILE A 11 6.97 17.98 -44.23
C ILE A 11 6.68 19.46 -44.05
N ARG A 12 6.21 19.89 -42.87
CA ARG A 12 5.94 21.30 -42.57
C ARG A 12 7.19 22.18 -42.71
N ALA A 13 8.33 21.71 -42.21
CA ALA A 13 9.60 22.43 -42.31
C ALA A 13 10.11 22.57 -43.75
N ALA A 14 9.64 21.71 -44.67
CA ALA A 14 10.00 21.77 -46.09
C ALA A 14 9.03 22.64 -46.92
N LEU A 15 7.94 23.13 -46.33
CA LEU A 15 6.98 23.99 -47.02
C LEU A 15 7.54 25.41 -47.19
N PRO A 16 7.15 26.12 -48.26
CA PRO A 16 7.53 27.50 -48.47
C PRO A 16 6.91 28.37 -47.38
N SER A 17 7.68 29.33 -46.87
CA SER A 17 7.22 30.31 -45.88
C SER A 17 6.06 31.17 -46.40
N ILE A 18 6.00 31.42 -47.71
CA ILE A 18 4.93 32.16 -48.39
C ILE A 18 4.45 31.35 -49.61
N PRO A 19 3.28 30.69 -49.54
CA PRO A 19 2.69 29.97 -50.66
C PRO A 19 2.21 30.92 -51.77
N THR A 20 2.35 30.52 -53.03
CA THR A 20 1.81 31.26 -54.18
C THR A 20 0.34 30.91 -54.40
N SER A 21 -0.38 31.73 -55.17
CA SER A 21 -1.77 31.41 -55.57
C SER A 21 -1.89 30.07 -56.31
N ARG A 22 -0.83 29.65 -57.03
CA ARG A 22 -0.76 28.35 -57.72
C ARG A 22 -0.58 27.18 -56.75
N HIS A 23 0.14 27.39 -55.65
CA HIS A 23 0.27 26.41 -54.57
C HIS A 23 -1.04 26.20 -53.81
N VAL A 24 -1.73 27.30 -53.46
CA VAL A 24 -3.01 27.25 -52.75
C VAL A 24 -4.12 26.69 -53.64
N GLY A 25 -4.09 27.00 -54.94
CA GLY A 25 -5.03 26.47 -55.93
C GLY A 25 -4.79 25.01 -56.32
N GLY A 26 -3.80 24.33 -55.75
CA GLY A 26 -3.50 22.93 -56.08
C GLY A 26 -3.05 22.72 -57.53
N LEU A 27 -2.41 23.73 -58.15
CA LEU A 27 -1.88 23.66 -59.51
C LEU A 27 -0.41 23.24 -59.55
N ASN A 28 0.37 23.67 -58.55
CA ASN A 28 1.78 23.35 -58.40
C ASN A 28 2.02 22.63 -57.07
N CYS A 29 2.97 21.69 -57.07
CA CYS A 29 3.48 21.06 -55.86
C CYS A 29 4.19 22.10 -54.99
N CYS A 30 3.81 22.21 -53.71
CA CYS A 30 4.42 23.16 -52.78
C CYS A 30 5.89 22.86 -52.45
N LEU A 31 6.42 21.70 -52.85
CA LEU A 31 7.78 21.26 -52.49
C LEU A 31 8.78 21.32 -53.65
N CYS A 32 8.31 21.21 -54.90
CA CYS A 32 9.15 21.27 -56.09
C CYS A 32 8.70 22.31 -57.13
N ASP A 33 7.57 22.99 -56.91
CA ASP A 33 6.95 23.95 -57.83
C ASP A 33 6.57 23.38 -59.21
N GLU A 34 6.61 22.05 -59.38
CA GLU A 34 6.17 21.38 -60.60
C GLU A 34 4.64 21.34 -60.70
N LEU A 35 4.14 21.50 -61.92
CA LEU A 35 2.72 21.39 -62.24
C LEU A 35 2.20 19.97 -61.97
N PHE A 36 1.02 19.87 -61.35
CA PHE A 36 0.31 18.58 -61.26
C PHE A 36 -0.23 18.21 -62.66
N GLY A 37 0.49 17.33 -63.36
CA GLY A 37 0.06 16.75 -64.64
C GLY A 37 -0.87 15.54 -64.45
N GLU A 38 -1.25 14.89 -65.56
CA GLU A 38 -2.12 13.68 -65.55
C GLU A 38 -1.55 12.54 -64.67
N ASP A 39 -0.22 12.48 -64.52
CA ASP A 39 0.49 11.46 -63.73
C ASP A 39 0.75 11.85 -62.26
N LEU A 40 0.53 13.11 -61.87
CA LEU A 40 0.88 13.63 -60.54
C LEU A 40 -0.37 14.03 -59.76
N ALA A 41 -0.88 13.11 -58.93
CA ALA A 41 -1.98 13.42 -58.01
C ALA A 41 -1.58 14.47 -56.96
N ALA A 42 -2.42 15.50 -56.80
CA ALA A 42 -2.31 16.49 -55.73
C ALA A 42 -2.72 15.86 -54.39
N ILE A 43 -1.77 15.74 -53.46
CA ILE A 43 -2.01 15.16 -52.13
C ILE A 43 -2.15 16.29 -51.12
N PRO A 44 -3.29 16.43 -50.42
CA PRO A 44 -3.51 17.48 -49.45
C PRO A 44 -2.61 17.32 -48.23
N LEU A 45 -2.04 18.42 -47.76
CA LEU A 45 -1.18 18.51 -46.56
C LEU A 45 -1.89 19.12 -45.35
N GLY A 46 -3.09 19.66 -45.56
CA GLY A 46 -3.95 20.25 -44.52
C GLY A 46 -4.82 19.21 -43.79
N PRO A 47 -5.50 19.62 -42.70
CA PRO A 47 -6.38 18.75 -41.92
C PRO A 47 -7.64 18.31 -42.69
N THR A 48 -7.96 18.96 -43.80
CA THR A 48 -9.12 18.63 -44.64
C THR A 48 -8.70 18.32 -46.08
N PRO A 49 -9.41 17.44 -46.81
CA PRO A 49 -9.05 17.05 -48.19
C PRO A 49 -9.14 18.18 -49.22
N THR A 50 -9.92 19.22 -48.93
CA THR A 50 -10.32 20.27 -49.88
C THR A 50 -9.70 21.64 -49.57
N SER A 51 -8.97 21.78 -48.47
CA SER A 51 -8.32 23.06 -48.12
C SER A 51 -6.86 22.84 -47.74
N GLY A 52 -6.00 23.71 -48.28
CA GLY A 52 -4.60 23.81 -47.86
C GLY A 52 -3.58 23.70 -48.99
N LEU A 53 -2.37 23.33 -48.60
CA LEU A 53 -1.21 23.13 -49.47
C LEU A 53 -1.19 21.69 -49.99
N PHE A 54 -0.63 21.51 -51.19
CA PHE A 54 -0.59 20.21 -51.86
C PHE A 54 0.85 19.81 -52.18
N GLY A 55 1.17 18.53 -51.94
CA GLY A 55 2.45 17.93 -52.34
C GLY A 55 2.24 16.87 -53.43
N CYS A 56 3.24 16.68 -54.28
CA CYS A 56 3.27 15.55 -55.23
C CYS A 56 3.82 14.29 -54.54
N ARG A 57 3.38 13.12 -55.02
CA ARG A 57 3.79 11.81 -54.46
C ARG A 57 5.32 11.64 -54.38
N PRO A 58 6.14 11.97 -55.40
CA PRO A 58 7.59 11.84 -55.32
C PRO A 58 8.24 12.66 -54.19
N CYS A 59 7.83 13.92 -54.03
CA CYS A 59 8.35 14.80 -52.97
C CYS A 59 7.97 14.29 -51.58
N LEU A 60 6.70 13.88 -51.40
CA LEU A 60 6.23 13.35 -50.12
C LEU A 60 6.89 12.01 -49.78
N THR A 61 7.09 11.11 -50.74
CA THR A 61 7.83 9.86 -50.51
C THR A 61 9.27 10.15 -50.04
N ARG A 62 9.96 11.12 -50.65
CA ARG A 62 11.32 11.50 -50.23
C ARG A 62 11.36 12.07 -48.81
N LEU A 63 10.42 12.95 -48.47
CA LEU A 63 10.34 13.55 -47.14
C LEU A 63 9.94 12.54 -46.06
N VAL A 64 8.99 11.65 -46.35
CA VAL A 64 8.62 10.54 -45.44
C VAL A 64 9.81 9.62 -45.22
N ALA A 65 10.58 9.27 -46.26
CA ALA A 65 11.79 8.47 -46.13
C ALA A 65 12.90 9.17 -45.34
N ARG A 66 13.01 10.50 -45.44
CA ARG A 66 13.93 11.30 -44.62
C ARG A 66 13.49 11.34 -43.16
N ALA A 67 12.21 11.59 -42.90
CA ALA A 67 11.63 11.61 -41.56
C ALA A 67 11.79 10.24 -40.86
N ARG A 68 11.55 9.15 -41.59
CA ARG A 68 11.78 7.79 -41.09
C ARG A 68 13.24 7.59 -40.67
N ARG A 69 14.21 7.91 -41.53
CA ARG A 69 15.63 7.79 -41.20
C ARG A 69 16.04 8.64 -39.99
N ALA A 70 15.52 9.87 -39.88
CA ALA A 70 15.82 10.74 -38.75
C ALA A 70 15.25 10.19 -37.44
N ARG A 71 14.00 9.70 -37.46
CA ARG A 71 13.36 9.04 -36.32
C ARG A 71 14.13 7.79 -35.90
N ASP A 72 14.47 6.92 -36.85
CA ASP A 72 15.16 5.66 -36.55
C ASP A 72 16.58 5.92 -36.00
N ALA A 73 17.26 6.97 -36.47
CA ALA A 73 18.53 7.42 -35.90
C ALA A 73 18.38 8.00 -34.47
N ALA A 74 17.35 8.81 -34.23
CA ALA A 74 17.05 9.34 -32.89
C ALA A 74 16.75 8.19 -31.91
N LEU A 75 15.92 7.22 -32.31
CA LEU A 75 15.63 6.04 -31.49
C LEU A 75 16.88 5.22 -31.17
N THR A 76 17.82 5.14 -32.10
CA THR A 76 19.10 4.44 -31.86
C THR A 76 19.95 5.21 -30.85
N GLN A 77 20.04 6.53 -30.99
CA GLN A 77 20.77 7.39 -30.05
C GLN A 77 20.15 7.37 -28.64
N ASP A 78 18.82 7.39 -28.55
CA ASP A 78 18.10 7.31 -27.28
C ASP A 78 18.30 5.94 -26.62
N ALA A 79 18.29 4.85 -27.40
CA ALA A 79 18.58 3.51 -26.90
C ALA A 79 20.05 3.37 -26.42
N GLU A 80 21.01 3.97 -27.11
CA GLU A 80 22.41 4.01 -26.68
C GLU A 80 22.58 4.81 -25.38
N ARG A 81 21.90 5.96 -25.26
CA ARG A 81 21.89 6.76 -24.04
C ARG A 81 21.28 5.99 -22.87
N ALA A 82 20.12 5.37 -23.06
CA ALA A 82 19.45 4.58 -22.03
C ALA A 82 20.32 3.41 -21.53
N ARG A 83 21.05 2.74 -22.42
CA ARG A 83 22.01 1.69 -22.02
C ARG A 83 23.16 2.26 -21.19
N ALA A 84 23.77 3.36 -21.62
CA ALA A 84 24.86 3.99 -20.88
C ALA A 84 24.42 4.49 -19.50
N GLU A 85 23.21 5.07 -19.40
CA GLU A 85 22.60 5.49 -18.13
C GLU A 85 22.31 4.29 -17.22
N SER A 86 21.77 3.20 -17.76
CA SER A 86 21.56 1.95 -17.02
C SER A 86 22.87 1.31 -16.53
N GLU A 87 23.91 1.25 -17.37
CA GLU A 87 25.22 0.72 -17.01
C GLU A 87 25.89 1.54 -15.91
N ALA A 88 25.71 2.86 -15.91
CA ALA A 88 26.22 3.74 -14.86
C ALA A 88 25.41 3.64 -13.56
N TRP A 89 24.11 3.35 -13.66
CA TRP A 89 23.19 3.21 -12.53
C TRP A 89 23.45 1.94 -11.70
N LEU A 90 23.63 0.79 -12.35
CA LEU A 90 23.73 -0.52 -11.68
C LEU A 90 24.76 -0.56 -10.53
N PRO A 91 26.01 -0.08 -10.68
CA PRO A 91 26.98 -0.09 -9.58
C PRO A 91 26.63 0.83 -8.42
N VAL A 92 25.87 1.90 -8.65
CA VAL A 92 25.40 2.81 -7.60
C VAL A 92 24.33 2.12 -6.77
N ARG A 93 23.36 1.51 -7.45
CA ARG A 93 22.29 0.70 -6.87
C ARG A 93 22.83 -0.46 -6.05
N GLU A 94 23.72 -1.28 -6.62
CA GLU A 94 24.32 -2.44 -5.93
C GLU A 94 25.06 -2.03 -4.65
N ARG A 95 25.80 -0.91 -4.69
CA ARG A 95 26.52 -0.40 -3.52
C ARG A 95 25.57 0.07 -2.42
N HIS A 96 24.42 0.64 -2.79
CA HIS A 96 23.40 1.05 -1.83
C HIS A 96 22.73 -0.18 -1.20
N LEU A 97 22.29 -1.16 -1.99
CA LEU A 97 21.72 -2.42 -1.51
C LEU A 97 22.69 -3.15 -0.55
N ALA A 98 23.96 -3.27 -0.91
CA ALA A 98 24.98 -3.88 -0.04
C ALA A 98 25.17 -3.12 1.29
N ARG A 99 24.92 -1.81 1.31
CA ARG A 99 24.97 -1.02 2.55
C ARG A 99 23.75 -1.26 3.43
N LEU A 100 22.55 -1.33 2.84
CA LEU A 100 21.32 -1.69 3.56
C LEU A 100 21.46 -3.07 4.19
N ASP A 101 21.90 -4.04 3.40
CA ASP A 101 22.14 -5.42 3.85
C ASP A 101 23.17 -5.49 4.99
N GLY A 102 24.26 -4.73 4.91
CA GLY A 102 25.26 -4.67 5.98
C GLY A 102 24.72 -4.13 7.31
N VAL A 103 23.84 -3.13 7.28
CA VAL A 103 23.18 -2.62 8.50
C VAL A 103 22.11 -3.60 9.00
N ARG A 104 21.38 -4.25 8.09
CA ARG A 104 20.39 -5.29 8.41
C ARG A 104 21.04 -6.46 9.16
N GLN A 105 22.14 -6.99 8.62
CA GLN A 105 22.91 -8.07 9.28
C GLN A 105 23.44 -7.63 10.66
N ALA A 106 23.86 -6.37 10.79
CA ALA A 106 24.28 -5.84 12.09
C ALA A 106 23.09 -5.78 13.08
N ALA A 107 21.90 -5.40 12.62
CA ALA A 107 20.69 -5.40 13.43
C ALA A 107 20.31 -6.81 13.91
N GLU A 108 20.31 -7.78 13.00
CA GLU A 108 20.06 -9.19 13.32
C GLU A 108 21.08 -9.74 14.32
N ALA A 109 22.36 -9.40 14.16
CA ALA A 109 23.40 -9.80 15.11
C ALA A 109 23.19 -9.17 16.49
N VAL A 110 22.76 -7.90 16.57
CA VAL A 110 22.46 -7.25 17.84
C VAL A 110 21.24 -7.89 18.52
N ALA A 111 20.20 -8.24 17.75
CA ALA A 111 19.04 -8.96 18.26
C ALA A 111 19.45 -10.32 18.84
N GLY A 112 20.21 -11.13 18.09
CA GLY A 112 20.71 -12.42 18.58
C GLY A 112 21.56 -12.31 19.85
N LEU A 113 22.47 -11.33 19.92
CA LEU A 113 23.25 -11.08 21.14
C LEU A 113 22.40 -10.66 22.34
N ALA A 114 21.26 -9.99 22.10
CA ALA A 114 20.31 -9.65 23.14
C ALA A 114 19.51 -10.88 23.62
N GLU A 115 19.19 -11.81 22.72
CA GLU A 115 18.46 -13.05 23.04
C GLU A 115 19.32 -14.12 23.72
N ASP A 116 20.60 -14.24 23.35
CA ASP A 116 21.44 -15.38 23.76
C ASP A 116 21.80 -15.39 25.26
N GLY A 117 21.73 -14.26 25.97
CA GLY A 117 22.04 -14.25 27.41
C GLY A 117 23.51 -14.00 27.74
N ASP A 118 24.43 -14.34 26.85
CA ASP A 118 25.88 -14.37 27.14
C ASP A 118 26.57 -13.00 27.13
N THR A 119 25.96 -11.99 26.52
CA THR A 119 26.55 -10.64 26.43
C THR A 119 26.08 -9.74 27.57
N GLU A 120 27.00 -9.00 28.19
CA GLU A 120 26.65 -8.02 29.23
C GLU A 120 25.55 -7.04 28.77
N VAL A 121 24.54 -6.80 29.61
CA VAL A 121 23.36 -6.02 29.23
C VAL A 121 23.71 -4.59 28.80
N LEU A 122 24.61 -3.91 29.53
CA LEU A 122 25.08 -2.58 29.17
C LEU A 122 25.87 -2.57 27.86
N ARG A 123 26.54 -3.69 27.52
CA ARG A 123 27.25 -3.83 26.25
C ARG A 123 26.28 -3.96 25.08
N VAL A 124 25.21 -4.73 25.25
CA VAL A 124 24.12 -4.86 24.27
C VAL A 124 23.43 -3.51 24.04
N ALA A 125 23.15 -2.74 25.09
CA ALA A 125 22.61 -1.38 24.97
C ALA A 125 23.53 -0.46 24.15
N TRP A 126 24.85 -0.53 24.37
CA TRP A 126 25.79 0.27 23.58
C TRP A 126 25.87 -0.15 22.11
N LEU A 127 25.69 -1.44 21.83
CA LEU A 127 25.61 -1.95 20.46
C LEU A 127 24.36 -1.41 19.76
N LEU A 128 23.21 -1.33 20.44
CA LEU A 128 21.99 -0.72 19.88
C LEU A 128 22.22 0.75 19.51
N VAL A 129 22.85 1.57 20.36
CA VAL A 129 23.12 2.98 19.99
C VAL A 129 24.08 3.08 18.80
N SER A 130 25.08 2.19 18.73
CA SER A 130 25.99 2.14 17.59
C SER A 130 25.26 1.75 16.30
N LEU A 131 24.29 0.83 16.40
CA LEU A 131 23.42 0.39 15.32
C LEU A 131 22.47 1.51 14.87
N GLU A 132 21.81 2.21 15.79
CA GLU A 132 20.93 3.36 15.47
C GLU A 132 21.70 4.47 14.75
N SER A 133 22.96 4.70 15.16
CA SER A 133 23.85 5.57 14.42
C SER A 133 24.10 5.00 13.02
N ALA A 134 24.50 3.74 12.87
CA ALA A 134 24.74 3.16 11.55
C ALA A 134 23.51 3.25 10.62
N TYR A 135 22.32 2.99 11.15
CA TYR A 135 21.03 3.12 10.47
C TYR A 135 20.75 4.57 10.02
N THR A 136 20.92 5.54 10.91
CA THR A 136 20.71 6.97 10.59
C THR A 136 21.70 7.50 9.54
N TRP A 137 22.90 6.91 9.47
CA TRP A 137 23.94 7.30 8.51
C TRP A 137 23.84 6.57 7.16
N VAL A 138 22.85 5.71 6.96
CA VAL A 138 22.51 5.21 5.62
C VAL A 138 22.00 6.40 4.80
N PRO A 139 22.64 6.73 3.66
CA PRO A 139 22.19 7.83 2.80
C PRO A 139 20.85 7.48 2.17
N ASP A 140 20.09 8.50 1.78
CA ASP A 140 18.83 8.32 1.06
C ASP A 140 18.99 7.44 -0.19
N ALA A 141 17.89 6.79 -0.58
CA ALA A 141 17.85 5.98 -1.79
C ALA A 141 18.31 6.83 -2.99
N PRO A 142 19.27 6.33 -3.80
CA PRO A 142 19.71 7.07 -4.96
C PRO A 142 18.56 7.23 -5.97
N GLU A 143 18.49 8.35 -6.67
CA GLU A 143 17.47 8.58 -7.69
C GLU A 143 17.84 7.87 -9.02
N PRO A 144 16.97 7.03 -9.58
CA PRO A 144 17.23 6.39 -10.88
C PRO A 144 17.15 7.42 -12.02
N PRO A 145 17.97 7.27 -13.08
CA PRO A 145 17.86 8.12 -14.27
C PRO A 145 16.53 7.87 -14.99
N HIS A 146 16.00 8.89 -15.70
CA HIS A 146 14.71 8.81 -16.41
C HIS A 146 14.56 7.64 -17.41
N SER A 147 15.67 7.06 -17.86
CA SER A 147 15.66 5.89 -18.76
C SER A 147 15.47 4.56 -18.06
N VAL A 148 15.61 4.54 -16.73
CA VAL A 148 15.44 3.36 -15.87
C VAL A 148 14.12 3.55 -15.12
N ASP A 149 13.40 2.46 -14.95
CA ASP A 149 12.14 2.48 -14.20
C ASP A 149 12.37 3.02 -12.78
N SER A 150 11.51 3.94 -12.34
CA SER A 150 11.57 4.50 -11.00
C SER A 150 11.14 3.50 -9.93
N ASP A 151 10.44 2.42 -10.32
CA ASP A 151 9.88 1.44 -9.40
C ASP A 151 10.82 0.25 -9.14
N ASP A 152 11.91 0.48 -8.42
CA ASP A 152 12.88 -0.56 -8.08
C ASP A 152 12.39 -1.39 -6.88
N SER A 153 11.80 -2.56 -7.17
CA SER A 153 11.28 -3.49 -6.15
C SER A 153 12.32 -3.89 -5.11
N ASP A 154 13.57 -4.11 -5.52
CA ASP A 154 14.60 -4.63 -4.62
C ASP A 154 15.06 -3.56 -3.63
N LEU A 155 15.12 -2.28 -4.06
CA LEU A 155 15.42 -1.17 -3.15
C LEU A 155 14.34 -1.02 -2.06
N ARG A 156 13.07 -1.17 -2.42
CA ARG A 156 11.95 -1.12 -1.47
C ARG A 156 11.98 -2.32 -0.52
N ASP A 157 12.18 -3.52 -1.05
CA ASP A 157 12.23 -4.76 -0.26
C ASP A 157 13.38 -4.74 0.75
N GLU A 158 14.60 -4.37 0.34
CA GLU A 158 15.73 -4.27 1.27
C GLU A 158 15.56 -3.16 2.33
N THR A 159 14.95 -2.03 1.97
CA THR A 159 14.61 -0.98 2.94
C THR A 159 13.59 -1.48 3.97
N PHE A 160 12.58 -2.24 3.50
CA PHE A 160 11.58 -2.84 4.36
C PHE A 160 12.18 -3.88 5.30
N ARG A 161 13.01 -4.79 4.78
CA ARG A 161 13.73 -5.81 5.58
C ARG A 161 14.65 -5.19 6.64
N LEU A 162 15.40 -4.14 6.28
CA LEU A 162 16.20 -3.40 7.23
C LEU A 162 15.34 -2.82 8.36
N SER A 163 14.16 -2.28 8.03
CA SER A 163 13.23 -1.72 9.02
C SER A 163 12.72 -2.79 9.98
N LEU A 164 12.37 -3.98 9.47
CA LEU A 164 11.98 -5.12 10.31
C LEU A 164 13.12 -5.57 11.24
N ALA A 165 14.34 -5.70 10.71
CA ALA A 165 15.50 -6.08 11.50
C ALA A 165 15.81 -5.06 12.61
N MET A 166 15.66 -3.76 12.33
CA MET A 166 15.80 -2.70 13.35
C MET A 166 14.73 -2.79 14.43
N ILE A 167 13.47 -3.12 14.08
CA ILE A 167 12.39 -3.33 15.06
C ILE A 167 12.73 -4.50 15.99
N ALA A 168 13.12 -5.65 15.41
CA ALA A 168 13.50 -6.83 16.19
C ALA A 168 14.69 -6.55 17.12
N ALA A 169 15.72 -5.86 16.63
CA ALA A 169 16.86 -5.46 17.45
C ALA A 169 16.46 -4.53 18.61
N ARG A 170 15.58 -3.55 18.36
CA ARG A 170 15.08 -2.64 19.41
C ARG A 170 14.29 -3.40 20.47
N GLU A 171 13.40 -4.28 20.05
CA GLU A 171 12.55 -5.10 20.92
C GLU A 171 13.39 -5.99 21.83
N ALA A 172 14.26 -6.82 21.25
CA ALA A 172 15.09 -7.75 22.00
C ALA A 172 16.01 -7.04 23.02
N VAL A 173 16.57 -5.88 22.64
CA VAL A 173 17.42 -5.08 23.53
C VAL A 173 16.58 -4.42 24.64
N ALA A 174 15.41 -3.89 24.30
CA ALA A 174 14.51 -3.24 25.27
C ALA A 174 14.01 -4.25 26.31
N GLU A 175 13.59 -5.43 25.86
CA GLU A 175 13.20 -6.53 26.74
C GLU A 175 14.34 -6.91 27.70
N ARG A 176 15.56 -7.14 27.16
CA ARG A 176 16.73 -7.47 27.98
C ARG A 176 17.07 -6.39 29.00
N LEU A 177 16.98 -5.11 28.62
CA LEU A 177 17.23 -3.98 29.52
C LEU A 177 16.16 -3.86 30.61
N ALA A 178 14.89 -4.04 30.26
CA ALA A 178 13.79 -4.00 31.21
C ALA A 178 13.99 -5.04 32.31
N TYR A 179 14.33 -6.28 31.96
CA TYR A 179 14.64 -7.31 32.97
C TYR A 179 15.82 -6.97 33.85
N HIS A 180 16.90 -6.47 33.26
CA HIS A 180 18.08 -6.10 34.03
C HIS A 180 17.72 -5.05 35.09
N LEU A 181 16.96 -4.01 34.70
CA LEU A 181 16.52 -2.97 35.62
C LEU A 181 15.56 -3.50 36.69
N ILE A 182 14.62 -4.39 36.34
CA ILE A 182 13.71 -5.03 37.30
C ILE A 182 14.52 -5.84 38.32
N ASN A 183 15.50 -6.62 37.86
CA ASN A 183 16.35 -7.44 38.73
C ASN A 183 17.26 -6.59 39.63
N GLU A 184 17.80 -5.48 39.14
CA GLU A 184 18.59 -4.54 39.95
C GLU A 184 17.72 -3.77 40.96
N ALA A 185 16.46 -3.52 40.64
CA ALA A 185 15.53 -2.79 41.51
C ALA A 185 14.86 -3.67 42.58
N GLN A 186 15.03 -5.01 42.52
CA GLN A 186 14.47 -5.89 43.54
C GLN A 186 15.17 -5.71 44.90
N PRO A 187 14.43 -5.60 46.01
CA PRO A 187 15.02 -5.53 47.35
C PRO A 187 15.77 -6.82 47.70
N GLU A 188 16.84 -6.72 48.51
CA GLU A 188 17.69 -7.86 48.90
C GLU A 188 16.93 -9.02 49.59
N GLU A 189 15.75 -8.71 50.15
CA GLU A 189 14.78 -9.69 50.66
C GLU A 189 13.43 -9.40 49.99
N PRO A 190 13.10 -10.03 48.84
CA PRO A 190 11.76 -9.90 48.29
C PRO A 190 10.76 -10.51 49.29
N GLU A 191 9.67 -9.79 49.60
CA GLU A 191 8.53 -10.39 50.30
C GLU A 191 8.03 -11.55 49.43
N MET A 192 8.43 -12.76 49.79
CA MET A 192 8.13 -13.99 49.05
C MET A 192 6.62 -14.11 48.86
N CYS A 193 6.13 -13.86 47.65
CA CYS A 193 4.81 -14.34 47.26
C CYS A 193 4.88 -15.87 47.35
N GLY A 194 4.06 -16.47 48.23
CA GLY A 194 4.20 -17.85 48.70
C GLY A 194 4.05 -18.97 47.66
N GLU A 195 4.10 -18.65 46.35
CA GLU A 195 3.98 -19.58 45.23
C GLU A 195 5.26 -19.74 44.39
N PHE A 196 6.34 -19.00 44.62
CA PHE A 196 7.51 -19.04 43.75
C PHE A 196 8.82 -19.36 44.49
N GLU A 197 9.03 -20.64 44.81
CA GLU A 197 10.40 -21.16 44.97
C GLU A 197 11.00 -21.37 43.58
N CYS A 198 11.98 -20.53 43.19
CA CYS A 198 12.78 -20.81 42.00
C CYS A 198 13.64 -22.05 42.24
N PRO A 199 13.57 -23.08 41.38
CA PRO A 199 14.40 -24.28 41.54
C PRO A 199 15.90 -23.95 41.40
N GLU A 200 16.74 -24.74 42.07
CA GLU A 200 18.21 -24.63 41.97
C GLU A 200 18.65 -24.81 40.50
N GLY A 201 19.19 -23.74 39.90
CA GLY A 201 19.58 -23.68 38.49
C GLY A 201 18.72 -22.75 37.62
N CYS A 202 17.77 -22.01 38.19
CA CYS A 202 17.06 -20.95 37.48
C CYS A 202 18.04 -19.89 36.94
N SER A 203 18.01 -19.62 35.64
CA SER A 203 18.83 -18.60 34.98
C SER A 203 18.32 -17.16 35.19
N GLY A 204 17.28 -16.98 36.02
CA GLY A 204 16.59 -15.70 36.22
C GLY A 204 15.77 -15.24 35.01
N ARG A 205 15.63 -16.09 33.98
CA ARG A 205 14.87 -15.80 32.76
C ARG A 205 13.38 -16.08 33.01
N HIS A 206 12.69 -15.11 33.60
CA HIS A 206 11.24 -15.09 33.66
C HIS A 206 10.76 -14.24 32.48
N ASP A 207 10.06 -14.84 31.53
CA ASP A 207 9.35 -14.09 30.47
C ASP A 207 8.34 -13.10 31.07
N SER A 208 7.99 -12.07 30.31
CA SER A 208 7.21 -10.89 30.73
C SER A 208 5.76 -11.29 30.95
N SER A 209 5.40 -12.43 30.37
CA SER A 209 4.22 -13.23 30.66
C SER A 209 4.08 -13.64 32.13
N HIS A 210 5.13 -13.54 32.96
CA HIS A 210 5.09 -13.80 34.40
C HIS A 210 4.94 -12.54 35.27
N ILE A 211 5.01 -11.34 34.69
CA ILE A 211 4.79 -10.07 35.39
C ILE A 211 3.30 -9.72 35.29
N ASP A 212 2.50 -10.24 36.23
CA ASP A 212 1.07 -9.92 36.33
C ASP A 212 0.85 -8.60 37.09
N CYS A 213 1.34 -7.49 36.53
CA CYS A 213 0.80 -6.18 36.85
C CYS A 213 -0.53 -6.05 36.10
N GLY A 214 -1.62 -6.49 36.73
CA GLY A 214 -2.95 -6.56 36.14
C GLY A 214 -3.33 -5.34 35.28
N PRO A 215 -4.33 -5.48 34.38
CA PRO A 215 -4.54 -4.63 33.20
C PRO A 215 -4.71 -3.13 33.48
N ASP A 216 -4.98 -2.74 34.74
CA ASP A 216 -5.26 -1.36 35.14
C ASP A 216 -4.05 -0.60 35.74
N GLY A 217 -3.01 -1.30 36.20
CA GLY A 217 -1.91 -0.68 36.97
C GLY A 217 -1.16 0.40 36.20
N ILE A 218 -0.99 0.19 34.88
CA ILE A 218 -0.33 1.15 34.00
C ILE A 218 -1.04 2.50 33.95
N PHE A 219 -2.37 2.54 34.01
CA PHE A 219 -3.12 3.78 33.92
C PHE A 219 -3.06 4.60 35.21
N ASP A 220 -3.02 3.92 36.36
CA ASP A 220 -2.82 4.56 37.66
C ASP A 220 -1.41 5.16 37.77
N ASP A 221 -0.39 4.43 37.29
CA ASP A 221 1.00 4.91 37.25
C ASP A 221 1.18 6.09 36.29
N LEU A 222 0.63 6.01 35.07
CA LEU A 222 0.66 7.12 34.11
C LEU A 222 -0.03 8.38 34.68
N THR A 223 -1.17 8.20 35.35
CA THR A 223 -1.88 9.31 36.01
C THR A 223 -1.04 9.94 37.12
N THR A 224 -0.33 9.13 37.91
CA THR A 224 0.61 9.59 38.94
C THR A 224 1.73 10.46 38.35
N HIS A 225 2.12 10.18 37.11
CA HIS A 225 3.11 10.95 36.35
C HIS A 225 2.51 12.08 35.47
N GLY A 226 1.22 12.39 35.64
CA GLY A 226 0.54 13.48 34.94
C GLY A 226 0.17 13.18 33.48
N VAL A 227 0.24 11.91 33.08
CA VAL A 227 -0.15 11.44 31.75
C VAL A 227 -1.54 10.81 31.85
N VAL A 228 -2.53 11.45 31.22
CA VAL A 228 -3.90 10.95 31.18
C VAL A 228 -4.10 10.18 29.88
N VAL A 229 -4.36 8.88 30.00
CA VAL A 229 -4.70 7.99 28.88
C VAL A 229 -6.12 7.47 29.10
N GLU A 230 -6.98 7.57 28.08
CA GLU A 230 -8.33 7.00 28.13
C GLU A 230 -8.26 5.48 28.32
N ARG A 231 -8.91 4.96 29.37
CA ARG A 231 -8.96 3.53 29.64
C ARG A 231 -9.90 2.85 28.64
N PRO A 232 -9.53 1.72 28.04
CA PRO A 232 -10.48 0.88 27.32
C PRO A 232 -11.51 0.33 28.32
N ASP A 233 -12.80 0.55 28.08
CA ASP A 233 -13.87 -0.02 28.89
C ASP A 233 -13.90 -1.55 28.72
N LEU A 234 -13.24 -2.28 29.63
CA LEU A 234 -13.35 -3.72 29.74
C LEU A 234 -14.62 -4.07 30.52
N THR A 235 -15.78 -4.11 29.86
CA THR A 235 -16.90 -4.89 30.40
C THR A 235 -16.50 -6.36 30.50
N PRO A 236 -16.56 -7.00 31.68
CA PRO A 236 -16.15 -8.38 31.85
C PRO A 236 -17.14 -9.31 31.14
N THR A 237 -16.73 -9.96 30.05
CA THR A 237 -17.50 -11.00 29.38
C THR A 237 -17.63 -12.21 30.32
N PRO A 238 -18.82 -12.60 30.78
CA PRO A 238 -18.98 -13.78 31.61
C PRO A 238 -18.88 -15.03 30.74
N GLY A 239 -17.74 -15.73 30.77
CA GLY A 239 -17.64 -17.02 30.09
C GLY A 239 -16.25 -17.63 29.85
N ARG A 240 -15.14 -16.96 30.17
CA ARG A 240 -13.80 -17.55 29.99
C ARG A 240 -13.50 -18.53 31.13
N ARG A 241 -14.02 -19.76 31.01
CA ARG A 241 -13.48 -20.88 31.79
C ARG A 241 -12.07 -21.15 31.27
N HIS A 242 -11.07 -20.93 32.13
CA HIS A 242 -9.72 -21.44 31.93
C HIS A 242 -9.79 -22.95 31.70
N SER A 243 -9.51 -23.40 30.49
CA SER A 243 -9.13 -24.79 30.26
C SER A 243 -7.65 -24.93 30.62
N PRO A 244 -7.27 -25.82 31.55
CA PRO A 244 -5.88 -26.12 31.80
C PRO A 244 -5.29 -26.80 30.56
N ILE A 245 -4.14 -26.31 30.11
CA ILE A 245 -3.35 -26.94 29.05
C ILE A 245 -2.93 -28.32 29.56
N THR A 246 -3.49 -29.35 28.95
CA THR A 246 -3.11 -30.74 29.19
C THR A 246 -1.72 -30.99 28.60
N THR A 247 -0.77 -31.31 29.46
CA THR A 247 0.49 -31.98 29.13
C THR A 247 0.22 -33.32 28.42
N VAL A 248 0.77 -33.51 27.23
CA VAL A 248 0.86 -34.80 26.52
C VAL A 248 2.30 -34.92 26.02
N THR A 249 3.20 -35.43 26.87
CA THR A 249 3.85 -36.76 26.80
C THR A 249 4.70 -37.02 25.56
N GLU A 250 6.00 -37.18 25.84
CA GLU A 250 7.03 -37.90 25.10
C GLU A 250 6.55 -39.25 24.55
N GLY A 251 7.02 -39.61 23.36
CA GLY A 251 6.91 -40.96 22.79
C GLY A 251 7.04 -40.97 21.27
N GLY A 252 8.27 -41.17 20.77
CA GLY A 252 8.58 -41.12 19.34
C GLY A 252 8.10 -42.33 18.52
N VAL A 253 8.09 -42.15 17.20
CA VAL A 253 8.37 -43.18 16.20
C VAL A 253 9.06 -42.51 15.00
N GLU A 254 10.16 -43.12 14.59
CA GLU A 254 11.01 -42.82 13.43
C GLU A 254 10.22 -42.80 12.11
N ALA A 255 10.57 -41.87 11.22
CA ALA A 255 10.38 -42.03 9.78
C ALA A 255 11.48 -41.28 9.04
N GLU A 256 12.47 -42.05 8.59
CA GLU A 256 13.47 -41.67 7.60
C GLU A 256 12.79 -41.27 6.28
N ALA A 257 13.17 -40.12 5.72
CA ALA A 257 13.11 -39.87 4.29
C ALA A 257 14.26 -38.96 3.90
N GLU A 258 15.35 -39.57 3.45
CA GLU A 258 16.44 -38.95 2.72
C GLU A 258 15.91 -38.36 1.39
N SER A 259 16.13 -37.06 1.17
CA SER A 259 16.52 -36.56 -0.14
C SER A 259 17.24 -35.22 0.02
N SER A 260 18.56 -35.28 -0.14
CA SER A 260 19.47 -34.14 -0.19
C SER A 260 19.41 -33.42 -1.53
N ASP A 261 19.66 -32.11 -1.45
CA ASP A 261 20.42 -31.30 -2.41
C ASP A 261 19.65 -30.63 -3.55
N THR A 262 19.23 -29.38 -3.31
CA THR A 262 19.86 -28.22 -3.94
C THR A 262 19.46 -26.97 -3.16
N GLY A 263 20.48 -26.25 -2.68
CA GLY A 263 20.31 -25.04 -1.87
C GLY A 263 19.80 -23.85 -2.68
N GLU A 264 18.66 -23.35 -2.25
CA GLU A 264 18.20 -21.96 -2.30
C GLU A 264 17.17 -21.90 -1.16
N GLU A 265 17.55 -21.35 0.00
CA GLU A 265 16.57 -21.05 1.05
C GLU A 265 15.64 -19.97 0.48
N PRO A 266 14.34 -20.26 0.25
CA PRO A 266 13.44 -19.24 -0.22
C PRO A 266 13.23 -18.23 0.91
N ALA A 267 13.27 -16.94 0.56
CA ALA A 267 12.85 -15.83 1.41
C ALA A 267 11.63 -16.26 2.24
N GLN A 268 11.72 -16.16 3.56
CA GLN A 268 10.72 -16.69 4.50
C GLN A 268 9.33 -16.18 4.11
N SER A 269 8.56 -17.03 3.43
CA SER A 269 7.18 -16.72 3.06
C SER A 269 6.34 -16.78 4.32
N VAL A 270 5.60 -15.69 4.60
CA VAL A 270 4.70 -15.65 5.76
C VAL A 270 3.74 -16.83 5.67
N THR A 271 3.77 -17.70 6.67
CA THR A 271 3.00 -18.95 6.62
C THR A 271 1.53 -18.69 6.90
N ARG A 272 0.67 -19.59 6.44
CA ARG A 272 -0.78 -19.52 6.71
C ARG A 272 -1.07 -19.44 8.21
N GLU A 273 -0.31 -20.15 9.03
CA GLU A 273 -0.45 -20.20 10.49
C GLU A 273 -0.15 -18.84 11.13
N GLN A 274 0.81 -18.08 10.58
CA GLN A 274 1.13 -16.73 11.05
C GLN A 274 -0.03 -15.77 10.81
N PHE A 275 -0.65 -15.79 9.62
CA PHE A 275 -1.84 -14.97 9.35
C PHE A 275 -3.00 -15.29 10.30
N VAL A 276 -3.28 -16.58 10.51
CA VAL A 276 -4.34 -17.02 11.42
C VAL A 276 -4.10 -16.55 12.85
N THR A 277 -2.85 -16.60 13.31
CA THR A 277 -2.48 -16.16 14.66
C THR A 277 -2.72 -14.67 14.85
N VAL A 278 -2.25 -13.84 13.90
CA VAL A 278 -2.45 -12.38 13.93
C VAL A 278 -3.93 -12.01 13.91
N LEU A 279 -4.70 -12.63 13.01
CA LEU A 279 -6.13 -12.34 12.86
C LEU A 279 -6.93 -12.72 14.11
N LYS A 280 -6.63 -13.87 14.72
CA LYS A 280 -7.28 -14.29 15.97
C LYS A 280 -6.94 -13.37 17.14
N HIS A 281 -5.71 -12.85 17.19
CA HIS A 281 -5.30 -11.90 18.24
C HIS A 281 -6.17 -10.64 18.24
N VAL A 282 -6.60 -10.18 17.07
CA VAL A 282 -7.46 -9.00 16.91
C VAL A 282 -8.96 -9.33 16.81
N GLY A 283 -9.35 -10.56 17.15
CA GLY A 283 -10.75 -10.96 17.22
C GLY A 283 -11.41 -11.31 15.89
N ILE A 284 -10.65 -11.53 14.82
CA ILE A 284 -11.17 -12.03 13.53
C ILE A 284 -11.16 -13.56 13.57
N ASP A 285 -12.35 -14.17 13.54
CA ASP A 285 -12.49 -15.61 13.39
C ASP A 285 -12.21 -16.02 11.94
N THR A 286 -11.06 -16.66 11.72
CA THR A 286 -10.62 -17.13 10.40
C THR A 286 -11.42 -18.31 9.86
N GLU A 287 -12.18 -18.99 10.71
CA GLU A 287 -13.08 -20.08 10.31
C GLU A 287 -14.47 -19.54 9.89
N ASP A 288 -14.85 -18.36 10.37
CA ASP A 288 -16.03 -17.65 9.88
C ASP A 288 -15.71 -16.99 8.54
N THR A 289 -16.19 -17.63 7.47
CA THR A 289 -15.96 -17.15 6.10
C THR A 289 -16.54 -15.76 5.87
N GLU A 290 -17.65 -15.41 6.50
CA GLU A 290 -18.29 -14.11 6.30
C GLU A 290 -17.47 -12.98 6.94
N VAL A 291 -16.97 -13.22 8.16
CA VAL A 291 -16.09 -12.27 8.86
C VAL A 291 -14.76 -12.13 8.13
N LEU A 292 -14.16 -13.24 7.71
CA LEU A 292 -12.89 -13.23 6.98
C LEU A 292 -12.99 -12.50 5.64
N VAL A 293 -14.04 -12.77 4.85
CA VAL A 293 -14.28 -12.06 3.58
C VAL A 293 -14.51 -10.57 3.81
N SER A 294 -15.22 -10.21 4.88
CA SER A 294 -15.45 -8.79 5.21
C SER A 294 -14.15 -8.08 5.55
N ALA A 295 -13.30 -8.66 6.40
CA ALA A 295 -11.98 -8.10 6.70
C ALA A 295 -11.07 -8.04 5.47
N ALA A 296 -11.08 -9.08 4.63
CA ALA A 296 -10.33 -9.10 3.38
C ALA A 296 -10.80 -8.04 2.37
N ALA A 297 -12.10 -7.75 2.31
CA ALA A 297 -12.65 -6.70 1.47
C ALA A 297 -12.16 -5.32 1.92
N VAL A 298 -12.11 -5.06 3.23
CA VAL A 298 -11.51 -3.83 3.79
C VAL A 298 -10.04 -3.75 3.39
N GLY A 299 -9.27 -4.82 3.57
CA GLY A 299 -7.85 -4.84 3.22
C GLY A 299 -7.58 -4.63 1.73
N LEU A 300 -8.42 -5.20 0.86
CA LEU A 300 -8.32 -4.95 -0.58
C LEU A 300 -8.56 -3.49 -0.93
N VAL A 301 -9.57 -2.85 -0.33
CA VAL A 301 -9.83 -1.41 -0.54
C VAL A 301 -8.70 -0.56 0.02
N SER A 302 -8.19 -0.88 1.21
CA SER A 302 -7.07 -0.15 1.79
C SER A 302 -5.84 -0.22 0.91
N ASP A 303 -5.44 -1.41 0.46
CA ASP A 303 -4.23 -1.58 -0.34
C ASP A 303 -4.38 -1.07 -1.78
N ALA A 304 -5.51 -1.36 -2.43
CA ALA A 304 -5.69 -1.03 -3.84
C ALA A 304 -6.12 0.42 -4.06
N TRP A 305 -6.77 1.06 -3.08
CA TRP A 305 -7.41 2.35 -3.29
C TRP A 305 -6.97 3.42 -2.29
N ARG A 306 -6.94 3.14 -0.97
CA ARG A 306 -6.54 4.14 0.03
C ARG A 306 -5.03 4.40 -0.01
N ASP A 307 -4.22 3.35 0.00
CA ASP A 307 -2.75 3.40 -0.06
C ASP A 307 -2.22 3.58 -1.49
N SER A 308 -2.92 4.40 -2.28
CA SER A 308 -2.56 4.74 -3.65
C SER A 308 -2.11 6.20 -3.72
N PRO A 309 -1.77 6.75 -4.91
CA PRO A 309 -1.57 8.20 -5.10
C PRO A 309 -2.79 9.09 -4.78
N LEU A 310 -3.82 8.54 -4.13
CA LEU A 310 -5.02 9.24 -3.71
C LEU A 310 -4.74 10.45 -2.82
N ASP A 311 -3.66 10.44 -2.02
CA ASP A 311 -3.29 11.59 -1.18
C ASP A 311 -3.00 12.85 -2.00
N ALA A 312 -2.34 12.72 -3.15
CA ALA A 312 -2.09 13.84 -4.06
C ALA A 312 -3.40 14.33 -4.69
N ILE A 313 -4.29 13.40 -5.07
CA ILE A 313 -5.61 13.71 -5.61
C ILE A 313 -6.49 14.41 -4.56
N HIS A 314 -6.40 13.98 -3.29
CA HIS A 314 -7.10 14.57 -2.16
C HIS A 314 -6.61 16.00 -1.87
N ALA A 315 -5.30 16.21 -1.87
CA ALA A 315 -4.69 17.51 -1.63
C ALA A 315 -4.90 18.53 -2.78
N ALA A 316 -5.33 18.08 -3.96
CA ALA A 316 -5.54 18.94 -5.12
C ALA A 316 -6.70 19.94 -4.90
N ALA A 317 -6.63 21.11 -5.57
CA ALA A 317 -7.66 22.13 -5.43
C ALA A 317 -9.06 21.69 -5.91
N GLY A 318 -9.12 20.71 -6.82
CA GLY A 318 -10.34 20.05 -7.26
C GLY A 318 -10.55 18.67 -6.63
N GLY A 319 -9.79 18.34 -5.58
CA GLY A 319 -9.81 17.06 -4.89
C GLY A 319 -11.14 16.78 -4.19
N PRO A 320 -11.41 15.49 -3.87
CA PRO A 320 -12.57 15.10 -3.09
C PRO A 320 -12.45 15.59 -1.65
N SER A 321 -13.59 15.76 -0.99
CA SER A 321 -13.66 15.97 0.46
C SER A 321 -13.50 14.66 1.24
N ASP A 322 -13.20 14.73 2.55
CA ASP A 322 -13.10 13.56 3.42
C ASP A 322 -14.38 12.73 3.41
N GLY A 323 -15.54 13.40 3.38
CA GLY A 323 -16.83 12.73 3.28
C GLY A 323 -17.05 11.99 1.97
N GLU A 324 -16.50 12.49 0.85
CA GLU A 324 -16.53 11.81 -0.45
C GLU A 324 -15.63 10.59 -0.46
N ILE A 325 -14.42 10.71 0.11
CA ILE A 325 -13.48 9.60 0.28
C ILE A 325 -14.09 8.50 1.15
N PHE A 326 -14.72 8.86 2.26
CA PHE A 326 -15.38 7.91 3.15
C PHE A 326 -16.54 7.22 2.43
N ALA A 327 -17.46 7.97 1.82
CA ALA A 327 -18.58 7.38 1.07
C ALA A 327 -18.09 6.40 -0.01
N GLN A 328 -17.04 6.78 -0.76
CA GLN A 328 -16.49 5.94 -1.82
C GLN A 328 -15.82 4.69 -1.25
N SER A 329 -15.12 4.78 -0.12
CA SER A 329 -14.51 3.63 0.56
C SER A 329 -15.55 2.58 0.93
N VAL A 330 -16.73 3.01 1.40
CA VAL A 330 -17.84 2.12 1.78
C VAL A 330 -18.46 1.43 0.56
N ASP A 331 -18.66 2.15 -0.56
CA ASP A 331 -19.15 1.54 -1.81
C ASP A 331 -18.14 0.53 -2.37
N LEU A 332 -16.85 0.89 -2.39
CA LEU A 332 -15.78 0.01 -2.83
C LEU A 332 -15.64 -1.22 -1.93
N TYR A 333 -15.82 -1.09 -0.62
CA TYR A 333 -15.86 -2.24 0.30
C TYR A 333 -16.95 -3.24 -0.11
N ARG A 334 -18.18 -2.78 -0.40
CA ARG A 334 -19.26 -3.69 -0.81
C ARG A 334 -18.93 -4.40 -2.12
N ARG A 335 -18.36 -3.68 -3.08
CA ARG A 335 -17.95 -4.25 -4.37
C ARG A 335 -16.81 -5.23 -4.22
N ALA A 336 -15.79 -4.91 -3.42
CA ALA A 336 -14.70 -5.80 -3.07
C ALA A 336 -15.24 -7.08 -2.43
N ARG A 337 -16.15 -6.97 -1.45
CA ARG A 337 -16.82 -8.11 -0.82
C ARG A 337 -17.56 -8.98 -1.84
N THR A 338 -18.35 -8.37 -2.72
CA THR A 338 -19.06 -9.10 -3.79
C THR A 338 -18.09 -9.83 -4.73
N SER A 339 -17.02 -9.15 -5.17
CA SER A 339 -16.02 -9.75 -6.06
C SER A 339 -15.22 -10.86 -5.38
N LEU A 340 -14.86 -10.72 -4.11
CA LEU A 340 -14.16 -11.76 -3.35
C LEU A 340 -15.04 -13.00 -3.15
N ILE A 341 -16.35 -12.83 -2.90
CA ILE A 341 -17.30 -13.95 -2.84
C ILE A 341 -17.40 -14.66 -4.19
N ALA A 342 -17.59 -13.90 -5.27
CA ALA A 342 -17.67 -14.43 -6.62
C ALA A 342 -16.37 -15.18 -7.01
N ALA A 343 -15.21 -14.67 -6.59
CA ALA A 343 -13.92 -15.27 -6.90
C ALA A 343 -13.73 -16.70 -6.34
N ARG A 344 -14.53 -17.10 -5.35
CA ARG A 344 -14.54 -18.47 -4.84
C ARG A 344 -15.05 -19.48 -5.88
N GLU A 345 -16.05 -19.10 -6.67
CA GLU A 345 -16.74 -19.98 -7.62
C GLU A 345 -16.30 -19.70 -9.07
N ASP A 346 -16.20 -18.43 -9.43
CA ASP A 346 -15.90 -17.97 -10.80
C ASP A 346 -14.39 -17.81 -11.05
N GLY A 347 -13.57 -17.92 -10.01
CA GLY A 347 -12.12 -17.75 -10.06
C GLY A 347 -11.64 -16.30 -9.87
N PRO A 348 -10.32 -16.09 -9.78
CA PRO A 348 -9.72 -14.78 -9.44
C PRO A 348 -10.12 -13.64 -10.37
N GLU A 349 -10.50 -13.94 -11.62
CA GLU A 349 -10.96 -12.97 -12.62
C GLU A 349 -12.22 -12.19 -12.18
N ALA A 350 -13.00 -12.71 -11.22
CA ALA A 350 -14.13 -11.98 -10.64
C ALA A 350 -13.71 -10.65 -9.94
N LEU A 351 -12.44 -10.51 -9.57
CA LEU A 351 -11.88 -9.27 -9.02
C LEU A 351 -11.81 -8.13 -10.05
N LEU A 352 -11.83 -8.43 -11.35
CA LEU A 352 -11.87 -7.41 -12.40
C LEU A 352 -13.12 -6.52 -12.30
N ALA A 353 -14.23 -7.02 -11.73
CA ALA A 353 -15.42 -6.22 -11.50
C ALA A 353 -15.21 -5.14 -10.43
N PHE A 354 -14.38 -5.40 -9.42
CA PHE A 354 -13.96 -4.39 -8.45
C PHE A 354 -13.00 -3.40 -9.09
N GLN A 355 -11.97 -3.89 -9.80
CA GLN A 355 -10.98 -3.07 -10.50
C GLN A 355 -11.66 -2.07 -11.44
N ALA A 356 -12.58 -2.55 -12.30
CA ALA A 356 -13.28 -1.72 -13.28
C ALA A 356 -14.06 -0.55 -12.69
N VAL A 357 -14.38 -0.59 -11.39
CA VAL A 357 -15.05 0.50 -10.68
C VAL A 357 -14.03 1.34 -9.93
N ALA A 358 -13.10 0.70 -9.23
CA ALA A 358 -12.09 1.38 -8.42
C ALA A 358 -11.16 2.26 -9.25
N SER A 359 -10.87 1.88 -10.51
CA SER A 359 -10.03 2.64 -11.44
C SER A 359 -10.81 3.46 -12.48
N ASP A 360 -12.14 3.52 -12.42
CA ASP A 360 -12.94 4.29 -13.39
C ASP A 360 -12.80 5.80 -13.15
N ILE A 361 -12.07 6.46 -14.04
CA ILE A 361 -11.80 7.89 -13.94
C ILE A 361 -13.02 8.79 -14.20
N HIS A 362 -14.08 8.24 -14.79
CA HIS A 362 -15.29 8.97 -15.18
C HIS A 362 -16.49 8.65 -14.29
N LEU A 363 -16.37 7.63 -13.43
CA LEU A 363 -17.44 7.26 -12.52
C LEU A 363 -17.58 8.29 -11.40
N ARG A 364 -18.83 8.66 -11.12
CA ARG A 364 -19.14 9.50 -9.95
C ARG A 364 -19.02 8.70 -8.69
N TRP A 365 -18.41 9.31 -7.69
CA TRP A 365 -18.27 8.68 -6.39
C TRP A 365 -19.59 8.57 -5.64
N ALA A 366 -19.60 7.66 -4.66
CA ALA A 366 -20.75 7.35 -3.82
C ALA A 366 -21.16 8.53 -2.92
N GLY A 367 -22.23 8.36 -2.14
CA GLY A 367 -22.73 9.39 -1.24
C GLY A 367 -23.37 10.59 -1.95
N GLY A 368 -23.82 10.42 -3.20
CA GLY A 368 -24.41 11.50 -3.99
C GLY A 368 -23.40 12.55 -4.46
N SER A 369 -22.10 12.23 -4.41
CA SER A 369 -21.01 13.07 -4.85
C SER A 369 -21.10 13.42 -6.35
N ARG A 370 -20.56 14.59 -6.70
CA ARG A 370 -20.33 14.99 -8.10
C ARG A 370 -18.89 14.76 -8.55
N PHE A 371 -18.00 14.41 -7.62
CA PHE A 371 -16.60 14.16 -7.89
C PHE A 371 -16.44 12.94 -8.79
N THR A 372 -15.48 13.05 -9.71
CA THR A 372 -14.93 11.97 -10.52
C THR A 372 -13.41 12.07 -10.43
N LEU A 373 -12.68 10.96 -10.46
CA LEU A 373 -11.21 10.99 -10.42
C LEU A 373 -10.63 11.88 -11.52
N GLY A 374 -11.15 11.81 -12.74
CA GLY A 374 -10.70 12.66 -13.86
C GLY A 374 -11.04 14.15 -13.74
N SER A 375 -11.78 14.56 -12.71
CA SER A 375 -12.06 15.97 -12.42
C SER A 375 -11.11 16.61 -11.41
N SER A 376 -10.21 15.84 -10.78
CA SER A 376 -9.27 16.34 -9.77
C SER A 376 -8.24 17.33 -10.34
N GLY A 377 -7.90 17.18 -11.62
CA GLY A 377 -6.84 17.94 -12.29
C GLY A 377 -5.44 17.34 -12.14
N GLU A 378 -5.30 16.27 -11.36
CA GLU A 378 -4.06 15.51 -11.20
C GLU A 378 -3.96 14.37 -12.24
N PRO A 379 -2.74 13.92 -12.60
CA PRO A 379 -2.56 12.71 -13.39
C PRO A 379 -3.17 11.48 -12.69
N THR A 380 -3.98 10.72 -13.41
CA THR A 380 -4.69 9.54 -12.85
C THR A 380 -4.09 8.21 -13.31
N GLU A 381 -3.11 8.24 -14.20
CA GLU A 381 -2.49 7.04 -14.79
C GLU A 381 -1.82 6.17 -13.73
N GLU A 382 -1.03 6.78 -12.84
CA GLU A 382 -0.35 6.08 -11.75
C GLU A 382 -1.35 5.47 -10.75
N PHE A 383 -2.43 6.20 -10.46
CA PHE A 383 -3.51 5.71 -9.61
C PHE A 383 -4.20 4.48 -10.22
N VAL A 384 -4.55 4.54 -11.51
CA VAL A 384 -5.17 3.42 -12.23
C VAL A 384 -4.24 2.21 -12.25
N GLN A 385 -2.96 2.42 -12.55
CA GLN A 385 -1.96 1.36 -12.56
C GLN A 385 -1.81 0.71 -11.18
N HIS A 386 -1.77 1.51 -10.11
CA HIS A 386 -1.69 0.98 -8.74
C HIS A 386 -2.89 0.11 -8.38
N VAL A 387 -4.12 0.56 -8.70
CA VAL A 387 -5.32 -0.26 -8.50
C VAL A 387 -5.21 -1.59 -9.26
N ASP A 388 -4.79 -1.52 -10.53
CA ASP A 388 -4.62 -2.67 -11.40
C ASP A 388 -3.59 -3.67 -10.83
N ASP A 389 -2.43 -3.20 -10.39
CA ASP A 389 -1.34 -4.02 -9.83
C ASP A 389 -1.76 -4.70 -8.52
N ARG A 390 -2.47 -3.98 -7.64
CA ARG A 390 -2.93 -4.54 -6.36
C ARG A 390 -4.04 -5.57 -6.54
N VAL A 391 -4.95 -5.37 -7.50
CA VAL A 391 -5.95 -6.36 -7.85
C VAL A 391 -5.31 -7.58 -8.53
N TRP A 392 -4.36 -7.36 -9.45
CA TRP A 392 -3.60 -8.43 -10.09
C TRP A 392 -2.85 -9.27 -9.06
N TYR A 393 -2.13 -8.64 -8.12
CA TYR A 393 -1.42 -9.35 -7.05
C TYR A 393 -2.35 -10.20 -6.18
N THR A 394 -3.53 -9.69 -5.82
CA THR A 394 -4.54 -10.50 -5.11
C THR A 394 -4.97 -11.71 -5.94
N SER A 395 -5.13 -11.50 -7.24
CA SER A 395 -5.54 -12.56 -8.16
C SER A 395 -4.46 -13.64 -8.27
N GLU A 396 -3.18 -13.27 -8.35
CA GLU A 396 -2.06 -14.22 -8.33
C GLU A 396 -1.98 -14.99 -7.02
N LEU A 397 -2.12 -14.32 -5.87
CA LEU A 397 -2.19 -15.02 -4.57
C LEU A 397 -3.31 -16.07 -4.55
N MET A 398 -4.46 -15.77 -5.15
CA MET A 398 -5.55 -16.75 -5.27
C MET A 398 -5.20 -17.91 -6.21
N ARG A 399 -4.48 -17.66 -7.31
CA ARG A 399 -4.04 -18.69 -8.26
C ARG A 399 -2.98 -19.62 -7.66
N GLU A 400 -2.01 -19.05 -6.96
CA GLU A 400 -0.84 -19.78 -6.45
C GLU A 400 -1.11 -20.48 -5.12
N HIS A 401 -1.83 -19.81 -4.20
CA HIS A 401 -2.01 -20.27 -2.82
C HIS A 401 -3.47 -20.54 -2.44
N GLY A 402 -4.39 -20.31 -3.38
CA GLY A 402 -5.81 -20.54 -3.21
C GLY A 402 -6.55 -19.37 -2.56
N TRP A 403 -7.86 -19.34 -2.81
CA TRP A 403 -8.77 -18.28 -2.39
C TRP A 403 -8.65 -17.92 -0.90
N GLN A 404 -8.65 -18.91 -0.01
CA GLN A 404 -8.62 -18.67 1.43
C GLN A 404 -7.29 -18.03 1.88
N HIS A 405 -6.16 -18.37 1.25
CA HIS A 405 -4.88 -17.76 1.58
C HIS A 405 -4.84 -16.27 1.19
N ALA A 406 -5.35 -15.93 0.00
CA ALA A 406 -5.48 -14.54 -0.41
C ALA A 406 -6.38 -13.72 0.53
N LEU A 407 -7.47 -14.32 1.04
CA LEU A 407 -8.30 -13.67 2.06
C LEU A 407 -7.55 -13.42 3.35
N LEU A 408 -6.81 -14.41 3.85
CA LEU A 408 -6.00 -14.26 5.07
C LEU A 408 -4.99 -13.12 4.91
N TYR A 409 -4.26 -13.08 3.79
CA TYR A 409 -3.33 -12.01 3.48
C TYR A 409 -4.00 -10.63 3.50
N ARG A 410 -5.13 -10.47 2.79
CA ARG A 410 -5.84 -9.19 2.73
C ARG A 410 -6.45 -8.80 4.07
N ALA A 411 -7.03 -9.74 4.81
CA ALA A 411 -7.54 -9.48 6.15
C ALA A 411 -6.42 -9.03 7.08
N THR A 412 -5.24 -9.64 7.01
CA THR A 412 -4.08 -9.21 7.81
C THR A 412 -3.64 -7.80 7.44
N SER A 413 -3.60 -7.44 6.16
CA SER A 413 -3.33 -6.06 5.74
C SER A 413 -4.33 -5.07 6.35
N ALA A 414 -5.63 -5.42 6.37
CA ALA A 414 -6.67 -4.59 6.96
C ALA A 414 -6.45 -4.33 8.47
N VAL A 415 -5.94 -5.31 9.21
CA VAL A 415 -5.67 -5.17 10.65
C VAL A 415 -4.66 -4.07 10.94
N PHE A 416 -3.60 -3.97 10.12
CA PHE A 416 -2.54 -2.97 10.35
C PHE A 416 -2.93 -1.58 9.85
N LYS A 417 -3.78 -1.49 8.84
CA LYS A 417 -4.03 -0.24 8.10
C LYS A 417 -5.41 0.38 8.33
N ALA A 418 -6.38 -0.45 8.72
CA ALA A 418 -7.79 -0.11 8.59
C ALA A 418 -8.68 -0.86 9.60
N SER A 419 -8.15 -1.20 10.78
CA SER A 419 -8.86 -1.98 11.82
C SER A 419 -10.16 -1.32 12.31
N THR A 420 -10.27 -0.01 12.12
CA THR A 420 -11.40 0.85 12.48
C THR A 420 -12.29 1.22 11.30
N HIS A 421 -12.16 0.60 10.12
CA HIS A 421 -12.98 0.92 8.95
C HIS A 421 -14.30 0.14 8.92
N PHE A 422 -15.29 0.68 8.21
CA PHE A 422 -16.57 0.00 7.93
C PHE A 422 -16.33 -1.39 7.33
N GLY A 423 -16.92 -2.42 7.95
CA GLY A 423 -16.73 -3.82 7.59
C GLY A 423 -15.76 -4.59 8.48
N MET A 424 -15.00 -3.91 9.34
CA MET A 424 -14.17 -4.54 10.37
C MET A 424 -14.94 -4.80 11.66
N PRO A 425 -14.54 -5.81 12.46
CA PRO A 425 -15.16 -6.06 13.77
C PRO A 425 -15.09 -4.89 14.76
N GLY A 426 -14.09 -3.99 14.61
CA GLY A 426 -13.95 -2.79 15.43
C GLY A 426 -14.90 -1.65 15.08
N TRP A 427 -15.54 -1.68 13.90
CA TRP A 427 -16.39 -0.58 13.41
C TRP A 427 -17.53 -0.19 14.37
N PRO A 428 -18.30 -1.12 14.95
CA PRO A 428 -19.38 -0.76 15.88
C PRO A 428 -18.91 0.07 17.08
N THR A 429 -17.70 -0.20 17.59
CA THR A 429 -17.10 0.57 18.68
C THR A 429 -16.78 2.00 18.24
N VAL A 430 -16.26 2.16 17.01
CA VAL A 430 -16.00 3.49 16.41
C VAL A 430 -17.29 4.27 16.27
N VAL A 431 -18.37 3.63 15.81
CA VAL A 431 -19.69 4.27 15.69
C VAL A 431 -20.21 4.67 17.08
N ALA A 432 -20.14 3.80 18.08
CA ALA A 432 -20.58 4.12 19.43
C ALA A 432 -19.85 5.36 20.00
N ALA A 433 -18.52 5.40 19.86
CA ALA A 433 -17.72 6.55 20.28
C ALA A 433 -18.06 7.84 19.49
N ALA A 434 -18.33 7.71 18.19
CA ALA A 434 -18.78 8.84 17.38
C ALA A 434 -20.17 9.36 17.83
N MET A 435 -21.11 8.46 18.12
CA MET A 435 -22.46 8.83 18.58
C MET A 435 -22.43 9.52 19.95
N GLU A 436 -21.55 9.09 20.86
CA GLU A 436 -21.34 9.77 22.14
C GLU A 436 -20.89 11.22 21.94
N ARG A 437 -19.88 11.43 21.08
CA ARG A 437 -19.39 12.78 20.73
C ARG A 437 -20.47 13.63 20.05
N LEU A 438 -21.22 13.05 19.11
CA LEU A 438 -22.31 13.75 18.42
C LEU A 438 -23.43 14.19 19.36
N THR A 439 -23.69 13.42 20.41
CA THR A 439 -24.71 13.75 21.41
C THR A 439 -24.30 14.97 22.25
N ALA A 440 -23.00 15.14 22.50
CA ALA A 440 -22.45 16.27 23.25
C ALA A 440 -22.24 17.54 22.41
N LEU A 441 -22.23 17.42 21.08
CA LEU A 441 -21.89 18.51 20.16
C LEU A 441 -23.07 19.47 19.89
N ASP A 442 -22.77 20.76 19.69
CA ASP A 442 -23.75 21.70 19.15
C ASP A 442 -23.96 21.43 17.65
N ARG A 443 -25.12 20.85 17.31
CA ARG A 443 -25.51 20.46 15.95
C ARG A 443 -26.32 21.55 15.21
N SER A 444 -26.33 22.79 15.69
CA SER A 444 -27.10 23.89 15.06
C SER A 444 -26.69 24.18 13.61
N SER A 445 -25.45 23.85 13.23
CA SER A 445 -24.92 23.96 11.85
C SER A 445 -24.86 22.62 11.10
N ALA A 446 -25.35 21.53 11.71
CA ALA A 446 -25.25 20.20 11.13
C ALA A 446 -26.19 20.04 9.92
N PRO A 447 -25.83 19.21 8.92
CA PRO A 447 -26.72 18.86 7.82
C PRO A 447 -28.02 18.20 8.32
N GLU A 448 -29.13 18.39 7.59
CA GLU A 448 -30.45 17.87 7.96
C GLU A 448 -30.45 16.34 8.16
N ALA A 449 -29.64 15.61 7.39
CA ALA A 449 -29.44 14.17 7.53
C ALA A 449 -28.88 13.73 8.90
N LEU A 450 -28.31 14.65 9.68
CA LEU A 450 -27.80 14.41 11.03
C LEU A 450 -28.78 14.86 12.14
N GLY A 451 -30.02 15.19 11.77
CA GLY A 451 -31.04 15.65 12.71
C GLY A 451 -31.48 14.57 13.71
N ASP A 452 -31.74 13.37 13.21
CA ASP A 452 -32.12 12.19 14.01
C ASP A 452 -30.92 11.30 14.28
N LEU A 453 -30.43 11.32 15.53
CA LEU A 453 -29.24 10.54 15.92
C LEU A 453 -29.46 9.02 15.86
N ALA A 454 -30.69 8.54 16.04
CA ALA A 454 -30.97 7.11 15.95
C ALA A 454 -30.89 6.63 14.49
N GLU A 455 -31.38 7.45 13.54
CA GLU A 455 -31.22 7.16 12.11
C GLU A 455 -29.76 7.27 11.67
N VAL A 456 -28.99 8.21 12.23
CA VAL A 456 -27.54 8.35 11.97
C VAL A 456 -26.77 7.12 12.45
N GLU A 457 -27.00 6.67 13.69
CA GLU A 457 -26.34 5.48 14.23
C GLU A 457 -26.63 4.25 13.37
N ALA A 458 -27.91 4.02 13.03
CA ALA A 458 -28.30 2.92 12.16
C ALA A 458 -27.64 3.02 10.78
N ALA A 459 -27.59 4.21 10.19
CA ALA A 459 -26.94 4.42 8.91
C ALA A 459 -25.43 4.17 8.98
N LEU A 460 -24.73 4.64 10.01
CA LEU A 460 -23.29 4.39 10.19
C LEU A 460 -23.00 2.88 10.38
N LEU A 461 -23.89 2.13 11.04
CA LEU A 461 -23.69 0.69 11.24
C LEU A 461 -23.99 -0.14 9.98
N GLU A 462 -24.98 0.26 9.17
CA GLU A 462 -25.43 -0.55 8.02
C GLU A 462 -24.92 -0.04 6.66
N ALA A 463 -24.93 1.27 6.46
CA ALA A 463 -24.63 1.89 5.17
C ALA A 463 -24.24 3.38 5.28
N PRO A 464 -23.01 3.69 5.77
CA PRO A 464 -22.59 5.07 6.04
C PRO A 464 -22.72 6.01 4.83
N ASP A 465 -22.40 5.53 3.64
CA ASP A 465 -22.50 6.26 2.38
C ASP A 465 -23.91 6.79 2.08
N ARG A 466 -24.98 6.20 2.66
CA ARG A 466 -26.36 6.69 2.50
C ARG A 466 -26.64 8.00 3.24
N LEU A 467 -25.84 8.37 4.23
CA LEU A 467 -25.90 9.70 4.86
C LEU A 467 -25.55 10.81 3.87
N GLY A 468 -24.80 10.47 2.82
CA GLY A 468 -24.34 11.39 1.80
C GLY A 468 -23.01 12.05 2.19
N ALA A 469 -22.22 12.38 1.16
CA ALA A 469 -20.85 12.86 1.34
C ALA A 469 -20.79 14.14 2.19
N HIS A 470 -21.74 15.05 2.05
CA HIS A 470 -21.78 16.29 2.85
C HIS A 470 -22.01 16.03 4.35
N ALA A 471 -22.83 15.04 4.70
CA ALA A 471 -23.05 14.67 6.10
C ALA A 471 -21.81 13.98 6.67
N LEU A 472 -21.21 13.08 5.90
CA LEU A 472 -19.96 12.41 6.28
C LEU A 472 -18.79 13.38 6.41
N ASP A 473 -18.71 14.40 5.55
CA ASP A 473 -17.66 15.42 5.60
C ASP A 473 -17.77 16.27 6.87
N TRP A 474 -18.99 16.69 7.21
CA TRP A 474 -19.25 17.38 8.47
C TRP A 474 -18.88 16.50 9.66
N LEU A 475 -19.22 15.21 9.61
CA LEU A 475 -18.85 14.24 10.66
C LEU A 475 -17.32 14.11 10.79
N SER A 476 -16.59 13.93 9.68
CA SER A 476 -15.13 13.84 9.66
C SER A 476 -14.45 15.09 10.24
N GLY A 477 -15.00 16.27 9.96
CA GLY A 477 -14.48 17.54 10.51
C GLY A 477 -14.72 17.74 12.01
N GLN A 478 -15.67 17.02 12.62
CA GLN A 478 -15.95 17.07 14.07
C GLN A 478 -15.39 15.86 14.82
N ILE A 479 -15.24 14.73 14.14
CA ILE A 479 -14.89 13.43 14.68
C ILE A 479 -13.96 12.77 13.67
N PRO A 480 -12.66 12.63 13.96
CA PRO A 480 -11.79 11.84 13.10
C PRO A 480 -12.26 10.38 13.16
N PHE A 481 -12.82 9.90 12.05
CA PHE A 481 -12.87 8.48 11.74
C PHE A 481 -11.50 8.18 11.17
N GLY A 482 -10.70 7.42 11.92
CA GLY A 482 -9.25 7.24 11.72
C GLY A 482 -8.80 7.08 10.28
#